data_AF-A0A4R7T7J2-F1
#
_entry.id   AF-A0A4R7T7J2-F1
#
_cell.length_a   1.000
_cell.length_b   1.000
_cell.length_c   1.000
_cell.angle_alpha   90.00
_cell.angle_beta   90.00
_cell.angle_gamma   90.00
#
_symmetry.space_group_name_H-M   'P 1'
#
loop_
_entity.id
_entity.type
_entity.pdbx_description
1 polymer ?
#
loop_
_entity_poly.entity_id
_entity_poly.type
_entity_poly.pdbx_seq_one_letter_code
_entity_poly.pdbx_strand_id
1 'polypeptide(L)'
;MTVPATRPAAKPLTNAEENPHAGKGSSVLLDIGDDVGAIVLTMPAELEDTEIERRPAGWSAEGPVAAGHRHDDGHDHNHGHEHGHGHGLREHTHRFPHVAVVPRTSPAGETVYSAVFFEVPEGSYELYVLPDGPVRLTVDVVGGRVTEADWQD
;
A
#
# COMPACT_ATOMS: atom_id res chain seq x y z
N MET A 1 -30.63 36.47 -6.83
CA MET A 1 -30.16 35.57 -5.76
C MET A 1 -29.58 34.35 -6.45
N THR A 2 -28.27 34.29 -6.61
CA THR A 2 -27.57 33.20 -7.33
C THR A 2 -27.11 32.17 -6.30
N VAL A 3 -27.58 30.93 -6.43
CA VAL A 3 -27.11 29.80 -5.63
C VAL A 3 -25.69 29.41 -6.06
N PRO A 4 -24.73 29.21 -5.15
CA PRO A 4 -23.43 28.66 -5.52
C PRO A 4 -23.59 27.18 -5.88
N ALA A 5 -23.15 26.80 -7.08
CA ALA A 5 -23.11 25.41 -7.51
C ALA A 5 -22.04 24.65 -6.71
N THR A 6 -22.49 23.73 -5.86
CA THR A 6 -21.62 22.76 -5.19
C THR A 6 -21.00 21.88 -6.27
N ARG A 7 -19.68 21.93 -6.43
CA ARG A 7 -18.94 20.97 -7.25
C ARG A 7 -19.20 19.57 -6.70
N PRO A 8 -19.57 18.58 -7.52
CA PRO A 8 -19.65 17.20 -7.05
C PRO A 8 -18.25 16.80 -6.56
N ALA A 9 -18.17 16.30 -5.33
CA ALA A 9 -16.98 15.61 -4.85
C ALA A 9 -16.71 14.47 -5.83
N ALA A 10 -15.53 14.48 -6.46
CA ALA A 10 -15.09 13.35 -7.26
C ALA A 10 -15.14 12.12 -6.35
N LYS A 11 -15.89 11.10 -6.74
CA LYS A 11 -15.75 9.79 -6.11
C LYS A 11 -14.28 9.39 -6.27
N PRO A 12 -13.65 8.80 -5.24
CA PRO A 12 -12.36 8.16 -5.44
C PRO A 12 -12.53 7.17 -6.61
N LEU A 13 -11.60 7.23 -7.57
CA LEU A 13 -11.57 6.29 -8.68
C LEU A 13 -11.43 4.89 -8.09
N THR A 14 -12.15 3.92 -8.63
CA THR A 14 -11.90 2.53 -8.22
C THR A 14 -10.48 2.14 -8.63
N ASN A 15 -9.87 1.15 -8.00
CA ASN A 15 -8.53 0.73 -8.38
C ASN A 15 -8.50 0.23 -9.84
N ALA A 16 -9.63 -0.27 -10.35
CA ALA A 16 -9.78 -0.63 -11.77
C ALA A 16 -9.74 0.58 -12.73
N GLU A 17 -10.14 1.78 -12.27
CA GLU A 17 -10.05 3.03 -13.03
C GLU A 17 -8.67 3.68 -12.91
N GLU A 18 -8.02 3.59 -11.75
CA GLU A 18 -6.68 4.13 -11.50
C GLU A 18 -5.57 3.27 -12.10
N ASN A 19 -5.68 1.94 -11.97
CA ASN A 19 -4.78 0.97 -12.57
C ASN A 19 -5.55 -0.11 -13.32
N PRO A 20 -5.96 0.16 -14.58
CA PRO A 20 -6.72 -0.78 -15.40
C PRO A 20 -6.04 -2.13 -15.65
N HIS A 21 -4.74 -2.24 -15.37
CA HIS A 21 -3.94 -3.46 -15.56
C HIS A 21 -3.76 -4.27 -14.26
N ALA A 22 -4.17 -3.74 -13.11
CA ALA A 22 -4.13 -4.47 -11.85
C ALA A 22 -4.96 -5.77 -11.94
N GLY A 23 -4.37 -6.90 -11.53
CA GLY A 23 -5.05 -8.20 -11.53
C GLY A 23 -5.20 -8.90 -12.88
N LYS A 24 -4.82 -8.25 -14.00
CA LYS A 24 -5.03 -8.77 -15.38
C LYS A 24 -3.80 -9.38 -16.04
N GLY A 25 -2.63 -9.37 -15.39
CA GLY A 25 -1.39 -9.92 -15.93
C GLY A 25 -1.35 -11.45 -15.91
N SER A 26 -0.94 -12.08 -17.02
CA SER A 26 -0.86 -13.54 -17.21
C SER A 26 0.31 -14.22 -16.47
N SER A 27 0.62 -13.79 -15.24
CA SER A 27 1.84 -13.99 -14.45
C SER A 27 2.87 -12.86 -14.62
N VAL A 28 3.37 -12.38 -13.49
CA VAL A 28 4.51 -11.45 -13.38
C VAL A 28 5.61 -12.23 -12.66
N LEU A 29 6.80 -12.29 -13.24
CA LEU A 29 7.98 -12.85 -12.58
C LEU A 29 8.64 -11.72 -11.81
N LEU A 30 8.66 -11.82 -10.48
CA LEU A 30 9.39 -10.88 -9.63
C LEU A 30 10.73 -11.49 -9.26
N ASP A 31 11.80 -10.72 -9.45
CA ASP A 31 13.11 -11.05 -8.89
C ASP A 31 13.14 -10.53 -7.45
N ILE A 32 12.97 -11.45 -6.50
CA ILE A 32 12.93 -11.19 -5.08
C ILE A 32 14.37 -11.39 -4.62
N GLY A 33 15.17 -10.32 -4.55
CA GLY A 33 16.54 -10.40 -4.04
C GLY A 33 16.65 -11.03 -2.65
N ASP A 34 17.86 -11.28 -2.16
CA ASP A 34 18.08 -12.03 -0.92
C ASP A 34 17.60 -11.31 0.37
N ASP A 35 17.38 -9.99 0.34
CA ASP A 35 17.05 -9.13 1.49
C ASP A 35 15.60 -8.62 1.51
N VAL A 36 14.86 -8.85 0.42
CA VAL A 36 13.46 -8.46 0.27
C VAL A 36 12.60 -9.69 -0.02
N GLY A 37 11.34 -9.66 0.37
CA GLY A 37 10.32 -10.66 0.08
C GLY A 37 9.10 -10.05 -0.62
N ALA A 38 8.05 -10.84 -0.77
CA ALA A 38 6.73 -10.36 -1.17
C ALA A 38 5.66 -10.91 -0.22
N ILE A 39 4.54 -10.21 -0.09
CA ILE A 39 3.36 -10.68 0.63
C ILE A 39 2.22 -10.81 -0.37
N VAL A 40 1.59 -11.98 -0.43
CA VAL A 40 0.37 -12.21 -1.20
C VAL A 40 -0.74 -12.61 -0.22
N LEU A 41 -1.77 -11.78 -0.14
CA LEU A 41 -2.93 -12.04 0.70
C LEU A 41 -4.09 -12.54 -0.15
N THR A 42 -4.70 -13.65 0.26
CA THR A 42 -6.04 -14.04 -0.19
C THR A 42 -7.05 -13.25 0.63
N MET A 43 -7.94 -12.52 -0.05
CA MET A 43 -8.86 -11.57 0.59
C MET A 43 -10.32 -11.99 0.35
N PRO A 44 -11.24 -11.65 1.27
CA PRO A 44 -12.67 -11.75 1.03
C PRO A 44 -13.12 -10.75 -0.06
N ALA A 45 -14.15 -11.13 -0.82
CA ALA A 45 -14.68 -10.33 -1.94
C ALA A 45 -15.31 -9.01 -1.49
N GLU A 46 -15.81 -8.97 -0.25
CA GLU A 46 -16.43 -7.80 0.38
C GLU A 46 -15.44 -6.64 0.57
N LEU A 47 -14.14 -6.92 0.49
CA LEU A 47 -13.07 -5.93 0.60
C LEU A 47 -12.55 -5.47 -0.77
N GLU A 48 -13.22 -5.80 -1.88
CA GLU A 48 -12.90 -5.23 -3.20
C GLU A 48 -12.74 -3.70 -3.14
N ASP A 49 -11.71 -3.17 -3.80
CA ASP A 49 -11.32 -1.75 -3.80
C ASP A 49 -10.94 -1.17 -2.42
N THR A 50 -10.97 -1.96 -1.35
CA THR A 50 -10.50 -1.53 -0.03
C THR A 50 -8.97 -1.57 0.02
N GLU A 51 -8.36 -0.58 0.67
CA GLU A 51 -6.91 -0.51 0.82
C GLU A 51 -6.45 -1.18 2.11
N ILE A 52 -5.38 -1.97 1.98
CA ILE A 52 -4.67 -2.61 3.09
C ILE A 52 -3.35 -1.86 3.26
N GLU A 53 -3.08 -1.36 4.46
CA GLU A 53 -1.80 -0.76 4.81
C GLU A 53 -0.95 -1.76 5.60
N ARG A 54 0.37 -1.75 5.34
CA ARG A 54 1.36 -2.61 6.00
C ARG A 54 2.31 -1.76 6.83
N ARG A 55 2.34 -1.95 8.14
CA ARG A 55 3.31 -1.30 9.05
C ARG A 55 4.23 -2.31 9.73
N PRO A 56 5.42 -1.92 10.20
CA PRO A 56 6.25 -2.77 11.05
C PRO A 56 5.48 -3.21 12.31
N ALA A 57 5.63 -4.47 12.72
CA ALA A 57 4.97 -4.99 13.91
C ALA A 57 5.44 -4.26 15.18
N GLY A 58 4.52 -4.06 16.13
CA GLY A 58 4.80 -3.31 17.36
C GLY A 58 4.99 -1.81 17.15
N TRP A 59 4.70 -1.28 15.96
CA TRP A 59 4.71 0.16 15.73
C TRP A 59 3.58 0.84 16.51
N SER A 60 3.95 1.72 17.45
CA SER A 60 3.05 2.68 18.09
C SER A 60 3.31 4.07 17.53
N ALA A 61 2.25 4.84 17.25
CA ALA A 61 2.37 6.26 16.93
C ALA A 61 3.07 7.06 18.04
N GLU A 62 3.10 6.50 19.25
CA GLU A 62 3.85 6.97 20.41
C GLU A 62 5.16 6.17 20.56
N GLY A 63 6.10 6.38 19.63
CA GLY A 63 7.52 6.20 19.89
C GLY A 63 8.10 7.52 20.41
N PRO A 64 9.16 7.52 21.25
CA PRO A 64 9.60 8.73 21.94
C PRO A 64 9.84 9.84 20.92
N VAL A 65 9.29 11.02 21.19
CA VAL A 65 9.73 12.25 20.52
C VAL A 65 11.22 12.40 20.83
N ALA A 66 12.06 11.83 19.97
CA ALA A 66 13.49 12.09 19.97
C ALA A 66 13.62 13.57 19.64
N ALA A 67 13.69 14.36 20.71
CA ALA A 67 14.03 15.75 20.66
C ALA A 67 15.41 15.87 20.00
N GLY A 68 15.42 16.37 18.77
CA GLY A 68 16.62 16.92 18.17
C GLY A 68 16.86 16.45 16.74
N HIS A 69 16.50 17.30 15.79
CA HIS A 69 17.51 17.78 14.86
C HIS A 69 17.24 19.24 14.53
N ARG A 70 18.05 20.10 15.17
CA ARG A 70 18.25 21.50 14.78
C ARG A 70 18.98 21.45 13.44
N HIS A 71 18.36 21.92 12.37
CA HIS A 71 19.10 22.24 11.15
C HIS A 71 19.50 23.70 11.22
N ASP A 72 20.72 23.91 11.71
CA ASP A 72 21.49 25.13 11.59
C ASP A 72 22.43 24.96 10.38
N ASP A 73 22.39 25.97 9.51
CA ASP A 73 23.36 26.37 8.49
C ASP A 73 23.89 25.37 7.42
N GLY A 74 23.53 25.66 6.16
CA GLY A 74 24.55 25.94 5.15
C GLY A 74 24.77 24.94 3.99
N HIS A 75 24.57 25.48 2.78
CA HIS A 75 25.29 25.21 1.51
C HIS A 75 24.59 24.36 0.44
N ASP A 76 24.09 25.10 -0.56
CA ASP A 76 24.18 24.92 -2.02
C ASP A 76 24.89 23.64 -2.51
N HIS A 77 24.14 22.73 -3.16
CA HIS A 77 24.63 21.92 -4.28
C HIS A 77 23.47 21.46 -5.18
N ASN A 78 23.43 22.03 -6.38
CA ASN A 78 22.73 21.54 -7.56
C ASN A 78 23.13 20.10 -7.91
N HIS A 79 22.16 19.18 -8.03
CA HIS A 79 22.16 18.11 -9.04
C HIS A 79 20.71 17.67 -9.32
N GLY A 80 20.27 17.87 -10.56
CA GLY A 80 18.98 17.37 -11.04
C GLY A 80 18.98 15.85 -11.22
N HIS A 81 17.84 15.22 -10.96
CA HIS A 81 17.22 14.25 -11.87
C HIS A 81 15.71 14.23 -11.62
N GLU A 82 15.00 14.24 -12.72
CA GLU A 82 13.56 14.29 -12.91
C GLU A 82 12.98 12.88 -12.80
N HIS A 83 11.96 12.67 -11.95
CA HIS A 83 10.89 11.69 -12.19
C HIS A 83 9.59 12.21 -11.55
N GLY A 84 8.56 12.42 -12.38
CA GLY A 84 7.18 12.77 -11.97
C GLY A 84 6.55 11.69 -11.07
N HIS A 85 5.50 11.96 -10.29
CA HIS A 85 4.23 12.56 -10.70
C HIS A 85 3.56 13.40 -9.57
N GLY A 86 2.94 14.54 -9.92
CA GLY A 86 1.90 15.22 -9.11
C GLY A 86 0.60 14.40 -9.13
N HIS A 87 -0.38 14.55 -8.22
CA HIS A 87 -1.13 15.72 -7.72
C HIS A 87 -1.67 15.37 -6.30
N GLY A 88 -1.92 16.21 -5.30
CA GLY A 88 -2.46 17.56 -5.27
C GLY A 88 -3.85 17.57 -4.59
N LEU A 89 -3.89 17.97 -3.30
CA LEU A 89 -5.03 18.43 -2.46
C LEU A 89 -5.66 17.42 -1.47
N ARG A 90 -5.29 17.62 -0.20
CA ARG A 90 -5.66 16.93 1.06
C ARG A 90 -5.01 15.56 1.23
N GLU A 91 -3.70 15.60 1.44
CA GLU A 91 -2.85 14.46 1.79
C GLU A 91 -3.40 13.75 3.04
N HIS A 92 -4.15 12.67 2.82
CA HIS A 92 -3.98 11.51 3.67
C HIS A 92 -2.56 11.02 3.38
N THR A 93 -1.58 11.52 4.14
CA THR A 93 -0.22 11.00 4.07
C THR A 93 -0.28 9.58 4.63
N HIS A 94 -0.62 8.60 3.80
CA HIS A 94 -0.52 7.19 4.13
C HIS A 94 0.94 6.95 4.49
N ARG A 95 1.19 6.82 5.79
CA ARG A 95 2.54 6.84 6.36
C ARG A 95 3.31 5.61 5.90
N PHE A 96 2.59 4.53 5.62
CA PHE A 96 3.16 3.27 5.22
C PHE A 96 2.64 2.83 3.86
N PRO A 97 3.37 1.91 3.17
CA PRO A 97 2.90 1.35 1.92
C PRO A 97 1.55 0.68 2.08
N HIS A 98 0.66 0.92 1.13
CA HIS A 98 -0.67 0.32 1.04
C HIS A 98 -0.95 -0.16 -0.38
N VAL A 99 -1.87 -1.10 -0.49
CA VAL A 99 -2.33 -1.65 -1.76
C VAL A 99 -3.83 -1.91 -1.70
N ALA A 100 -4.52 -1.73 -2.81
CA ALA A 100 -5.93 -2.10 -2.93
C ALA A 100 -6.10 -3.63 -3.07
N VAL A 101 -7.24 -4.14 -2.61
CA VAL A 101 -7.69 -5.50 -2.92
C VAL A 101 -8.23 -5.54 -4.34
N VAL A 102 -7.73 -6.48 -5.15
CA VAL A 102 -8.05 -6.58 -6.58
C VAL A 102 -8.55 -7.97 -6.93
N PRO A 103 -9.65 -8.09 -7.70
CA PRO A 103 -10.06 -9.37 -8.27
C PRO A 103 -9.06 -9.85 -9.33
N ARG A 104 -8.71 -11.13 -9.29
CA ARG A 104 -7.82 -11.81 -10.24
C ARG A 104 -8.45 -13.11 -10.69
N THR A 105 -8.35 -13.44 -11.97
CA THR A 105 -8.77 -14.75 -12.46
C THR A 105 -7.63 -15.75 -12.24
N SER A 106 -7.90 -16.82 -11.51
CA SER A 106 -6.97 -17.92 -11.30
C SER A 106 -6.78 -18.74 -12.58
N PRO A 107 -5.71 -19.55 -12.69
CA PRO A 107 -5.53 -20.47 -13.82
C PRO A 107 -6.68 -21.48 -13.98
N ALA A 108 -7.42 -21.76 -12.90
CA ALA A 108 -8.60 -22.61 -12.91
C ALA A 108 -9.89 -21.89 -13.35
N GLY A 109 -9.83 -20.59 -13.62
CA GLY A 109 -10.97 -19.75 -14.04
C GLY A 109 -11.80 -19.17 -12.89
N GLU A 110 -11.37 -19.34 -11.65
CA GLU A 110 -12.04 -18.80 -10.46
C GLU A 110 -11.59 -17.36 -10.18
N THR A 111 -12.48 -16.50 -9.68
CA THR A 111 -12.11 -15.16 -9.22
C THR A 111 -11.54 -15.25 -7.80
N VAL A 112 -10.29 -14.84 -7.64
CA VAL A 112 -9.58 -14.71 -6.37
C VAL A 112 -9.34 -13.24 -6.09
N TYR A 113 -9.74 -12.77 -4.92
CA TYR A 113 -9.45 -11.42 -4.46
C TYR A 113 -8.13 -11.41 -3.71
N SER A 114 -7.26 -10.46 -4.05
CA SER A 114 -5.91 -10.43 -3.49
C SER A 114 -5.36 -9.03 -3.27
N ALA A 115 -4.55 -8.89 -2.22
CA ALA A 115 -3.69 -7.75 -1.98
C ALA A 115 -2.22 -8.22 -2.07
N VAL A 116 -1.39 -7.52 -2.83
CA VAL A 116 -0.01 -7.94 -3.10
C VAL A 116 0.96 -6.81 -2.77
N PHE A 117 1.82 -7.03 -1.78
CA PHE A 117 2.96 -6.17 -1.49
C PHE A 117 4.22 -6.78 -2.10
N PHE A 118 4.92 -6.01 -2.93
CA PHE A 118 6.21 -6.39 -3.49
C PHE A 118 7.36 -5.65 -2.80
N GLU A 119 8.59 -6.16 -2.97
CA GLU A 119 9.82 -5.55 -2.43
C GLU A 119 9.72 -5.21 -0.93
N VAL A 120 9.23 -6.17 -0.14
CA VAL A 120 9.03 -6.01 1.29
C VAL A 120 10.33 -6.36 2.01
N PRO A 121 10.97 -5.45 2.77
CA PRO A 121 12.16 -5.82 3.54
C PRO A 121 11.87 -7.00 4.48
N GLU A 122 12.88 -7.84 4.73
CA GLU A 122 12.78 -8.88 5.76
C GLU A 122 12.39 -8.27 7.12
N GLY A 123 11.40 -8.86 7.80
CA GLY A 123 10.88 -8.34 9.06
C GLY A 123 9.46 -8.78 9.39
N SER A 124 8.97 -8.36 10.55
CA SER A 124 7.60 -8.64 11.00
C SER A 124 6.70 -7.44 10.76
N TYR A 125 5.50 -7.68 10.22
CA TYR A 125 4.57 -6.64 9.79
C TYR A 125 3.14 -6.90 10.27
N GLU A 126 2.47 -5.82 10.63
CA GLU A 126 1.04 -5.78 10.94
C GLU A 126 0.28 -5.19 9.74
N LEU A 127 -0.82 -5.84 9.36
CA LEU A 127 -1.68 -5.44 8.26
C LEU A 127 -3.09 -5.12 8.77
N TYR A 128 -3.65 -4.04 8.24
CA TYR A 128 -4.99 -3.56 8.59
C TYR A 128 -5.65 -2.86 7.40
N VAL A 129 -6.97 -2.80 7.46
CA VAL A 129 -7.80 -2.05 6.50
C VAL A 129 -7.66 -0.55 6.80
N LEU A 130 -7.36 0.25 5.78
CA LEU A 130 -7.39 1.70 5.89
C LEU A 130 -8.84 2.25 6.01
N PRO A 131 -9.02 3.44 6.61
CA PRO A 131 -7.98 4.30 7.20
C PRO A 131 -7.57 3.92 8.63
N ASP A 132 -8.43 3.28 9.42
CA ASP A 132 -8.25 3.10 10.87
C ASP A 132 -8.73 1.71 11.37
N GLY A 133 -8.63 0.68 10.53
CA GLY A 133 -9.01 -0.67 10.91
C GLY A 133 -8.11 -1.25 12.01
N PRO A 134 -8.63 -2.20 12.83
CA PRO A 134 -7.77 -2.95 13.74
C PRO A 134 -6.75 -3.78 12.96
N VAL A 135 -5.61 -4.08 13.59
CA VAL A 135 -4.68 -5.07 13.05
C VAL A 135 -5.42 -6.40 12.92
N ARG A 136 -5.46 -6.93 11.71
CA ARG A 136 -6.14 -8.19 11.38
C ARG A 136 -5.17 -9.33 11.17
N LEU A 137 -3.97 -9.02 10.69
CA LEU A 137 -2.97 -10.04 10.37
C LEU A 137 -1.58 -9.55 10.76
N THR A 138 -0.77 -10.46 11.30
CA THR A 138 0.66 -10.27 11.48
C THR A 138 1.38 -11.32 10.63
N VAL A 139 2.37 -10.89 9.85
CA VAL A 139 3.15 -11.77 8.99
C VAL A 139 4.64 -11.52 9.18
N ASP A 140 5.43 -12.58 9.05
CA ASP A 140 6.88 -12.49 8.97
C ASP A 140 7.30 -12.64 7.50
N VAL A 141 8.05 -11.66 7.02
CA VAL A 141 8.64 -11.65 5.69
C VAL A 141 10.07 -12.11 5.80
N VAL A 142 10.45 -13.05 4.94
CA VAL A 142 11.82 -13.56 4.81
C VAL A 142 12.34 -13.16 3.43
N GLY A 143 13.58 -12.68 3.37
CA GLY A 143 14.23 -12.33 2.10
C GLY A 143 14.26 -13.49 1.11
N GLY A 144 14.12 -13.22 -0.18
CA GLY A 144 14.08 -14.22 -1.25
C GLY A 144 12.80 -15.07 -1.28
N ARG A 145 11.75 -14.74 -0.49
CA ARG A 145 10.54 -15.56 -0.36
C ARG A 145 9.25 -14.78 -0.55
N VAL A 146 8.23 -15.50 -1.00
CA VAL A 146 6.83 -15.03 -0.97
C VAL A 146 6.19 -15.56 0.31
N THR A 147 5.68 -14.64 1.12
CA THR A 147 4.82 -14.95 2.26
C THR A 147 3.37 -14.92 1.80
N GLU A 148 2.73 -16.08 1.75
CA GLU A 148 1.31 -16.23 1.45
C GLU A 148 0.51 -16.31 2.76
N ALA A 149 -0.63 -15.61 2.83
CA ALA A 149 -1.51 -15.68 3.97
C ALA A 149 -2.98 -15.42 3.58
N ASP A 150 -3.90 -16.03 4.34
CA ASP A 150 -5.33 -15.75 4.22
C ASP A 150 -5.74 -14.65 5.19
N TRP A 151 -6.52 -13.68 4.70
CA TRP A 151 -7.09 -12.65 5.54
C TRP A 151 -8.17 -13.25 6.45
N GLN A 152 -8.05 -12.99 7.76
CA GLN A 152 -9.00 -13.51 8.74
C GLN A 152 -10.08 -12.47 9.07
N ASP A 153 -11.33 -12.93 9.14
CA ASP A 153 -12.53 -12.16 9.52
C ASP A 153 -12.57 -11.78 11.02
#